data_AF-A0A3E1NGJ5-F1
#
_entry.id   AF-A0A3E1NGJ5-F1
#
_cell.length_a   1.000
_cell.length_b   1.000
_cell.length_c   1.000
_cell.angle_alpha   90.00
_cell.angle_beta   90.00
_cell.angle_gamma   90.00
#
_symmetry.space_group_name_H-M   'P 1'
#
loop_
_entity.id
_entity.type
_entity.pdbx_description
1 polymer ?
#
loop_
_entity_poly.entity_id
_entity_poly.type
_entity_poly.pdbx_seq_one_letter_code
_entity_poly.pdbx_strand_id
1 'polypeptide(L)'
;MLKYLTACILLLGLVAQTFSKVVIVLDFYANRDYIAKELCENRGKPKLNCCGKCQLHKKLKQEDKKDEQNPERKAESRSEIFCETLLALTHPEKIYYTIKRTYPVYAAVTAAGTNSACFHPPCA
;
A
#
# COMPACT_ATOMS: atom_id res chain seq x y z
N MET A 1 -22.20 31.75 -15.77
CA MET A 1 -22.12 31.69 -14.30
C MET A 1 -22.65 30.38 -13.72
N LEU A 2 -23.86 29.92 -14.08
CA LEU A 2 -24.42 28.67 -13.55
C LEU A 2 -23.53 27.44 -13.73
N LYS A 3 -22.88 27.29 -14.91
CA LYS A 3 -21.96 26.18 -15.22
C LYS A 3 -20.72 26.13 -14.31
N TYR A 4 -20.20 27.31 -13.93
CA TYR A 4 -19.06 27.39 -13.01
C TYR A 4 -19.51 27.09 -11.58
N LEU A 5 -20.70 27.54 -11.21
CA LEU A 5 -21.30 27.26 -9.90
C LEU A 5 -21.54 25.76 -9.72
N THR A 6 -22.09 25.08 -10.73
CA THR A 6 -22.25 23.62 -10.72
C THR A 6 -20.90 22.90 -10.66
N ALA A 7 -19.89 23.38 -11.39
CA ALA A 7 -18.55 22.80 -11.34
C ALA A 7 -17.91 22.96 -9.95
N CYS A 8 -18.03 24.13 -9.32
CA CYS A 8 -17.53 24.36 -7.96
C CYS A 8 -18.21 23.46 -6.93
N ILE A 9 -19.53 23.25 -7.04
CA ILE A 9 -20.28 22.37 -6.13
C ILE A 9 -19.80 20.92 -6.27
N LEU A 10 -19.63 20.43 -7.50
CA LEU A 10 -19.13 19.07 -7.75
C LEU A 10 -17.70 18.90 -7.21
N LEU A 11 -16.84 19.90 -7.42
CA LEU A 11 -15.46 19.88 -6.94
C LEU A 11 -15.39 19.89 -5.41
N LEU A 12 -16.20 20.72 -4.75
CA LEU A 12 -16.32 20.74 -3.29
C LEU A 12 -16.86 19.42 -2.74
N GLY A 13 -17.83 18.80 -3.42
CA GLY A 13 -18.35 17.49 -3.07
C GLY A 13 -17.29 16.39 -3.11
N LEU A 14 -16.45 16.38 -4.15
CA LEU A 14 -15.35 15.43 -4.28
C LEU A 14 -14.30 15.61 -3.16
N VAL A 15 -13.92 16.85 -2.88
CA VAL A 15 -13.00 17.18 -1.77
C VAL A 15 -13.61 16.72 -0.43
N ALA A 16 -14.89 17.02 -0.19
CA ALA A 16 -15.54 16.64 1.06
C ALA A 16 -15.55 15.11 1.30
N GLN A 17 -15.63 14.30 0.25
CA GLN A 17 -15.56 12.83 0.35
C GLN A 17 -14.18 12.36 0.81
N THR A 18 -13.10 12.91 0.24
CA THR A 18 -11.72 12.49 0.55
C THR A 18 -11.23 12.98 1.91
N PHE A 19 -11.68 14.16 2.37
CA PHE A 19 -11.12 14.82 3.55
C PHE A 19 -11.95 14.64 4.85
N SER A 20 -12.92 13.73 4.88
CA SER A 20 -13.77 13.49 6.06
C SER A 20 -12.98 13.21 7.34
N LYS A 21 -11.98 12.32 7.28
CA LYS A 21 -11.09 12.00 8.42
C LYS A 21 -10.19 13.16 8.81
N VAL A 22 -9.75 13.96 7.83
CA VAL A 22 -8.90 15.14 8.07
C VAL A 22 -9.68 16.21 8.86
N VAL A 23 -10.95 16.41 8.55
CA VAL A 23 -11.83 17.32 9.30
C VAL A 23 -11.98 16.88 10.76
N ILE A 24 -12.13 15.57 11.03
CA ILE A 24 -12.21 15.03 12.40
C ILE A 24 -10.94 15.34 13.20
N VAL A 25 -9.77 15.18 12.58
CA VAL A 25 -8.47 15.46 13.22
C VAL A 25 -8.29 16.96 13.45
N LEU A 26 -8.64 17.80 12.48
CA LEU A 26 -8.60 19.26 12.61
C LEU A 26 -9.48 19.76 13.75
N ASP A 27 -10.74 19.31 13.82
CA ASP A 27 -11.67 19.65 14.90
C ASP A 27 -11.11 19.24 16.28
N PHE A 28 -10.49 18.06 16.36
CA PHE A 28 -9.86 17.61 17.59
C PHE A 28 -8.72 18.53 18.04
N TYR A 29 -7.85 18.97 17.12
CA TYR A 29 -6.75 19.86 17.48
C TYR A 29 -7.21 21.28 17.79
N ALA A 30 -8.23 21.79 17.07
CA ALA A 30 -8.80 23.11 17.32
C ALA A 30 -9.45 23.20 18.71
N ASN A 31 -10.11 22.12 19.16
CA ASN A 31 -10.88 22.06 20.41
C ASN A 31 -10.24 21.16 21.48
N ARG A 32 -8.94 20.90 21.39
CA ARG A 32 -8.27 19.86 22.19
C ARG A 32 -8.41 20.05 23.69
N ASP A 33 -8.30 21.28 24.19
CA ASP A 33 -8.39 21.58 25.62
C ASP A 33 -9.78 21.31 26.18
N TYR A 34 -10.82 21.70 25.44
CA TYR A 34 -12.20 21.41 25.79
C TYR A 34 -12.46 19.90 25.80
N ILE A 35 -12.00 19.19 24.76
CA ILE A 35 -12.15 17.73 24.66
C ILE A 35 -11.43 17.02 25.81
N ALA A 36 -10.23 17.49 26.18
CA ALA A 36 -9.44 16.91 27.26
C ALA A 36 -10.08 17.13 28.65
N LYS A 37 -10.70 18.29 28.88
CA LYS A 37 -11.30 18.65 30.17
C LYS A 37 -12.70 18.05 30.34
N GLU A 38 -13.56 18.21 29.33
CA GLU A 38 -14.99 17.91 29.45
C GLU A 38 -15.35 16.52 28.91
N LEU A 39 -14.82 16.14 27.74
CA LEU A 39 -15.24 14.91 27.05
C LEU A 39 -14.34 13.69 27.32
N CYS A 40 -13.13 13.87 27.85
CA CYS A 40 -12.18 12.79 28.05
C CYS A 40 -12.62 11.86 29.19
N GLU A 41 -12.93 10.60 28.87
CA GLU A 41 -13.29 9.58 29.86
C GLU A 41 -12.12 9.19 30.78
N ASN A 42 -10.88 9.37 30.31
CA ASN A 42 -9.66 9.03 31.04
C ASN A 42 -9.06 10.24 31.80
N ARG A 43 -9.81 11.33 31.97
CA ARG A 43 -9.34 12.55 32.68
C ARG A 43 -8.90 12.26 34.13
N GLY A 44 -9.51 11.27 34.79
CA GLY A 44 -9.14 10.84 36.15
C GLY A 44 -7.91 9.94 36.22
N LYS A 45 -7.28 9.61 35.09
CA LYS A 45 -6.12 8.69 35.02
C LYS A 45 -4.90 9.43 34.42
N PRO A 46 -4.26 10.33 35.18
CA PRO A 46 -3.16 11.16 34.67
C PRO A 46 -1.98 10.32 34.17
N LYS A 47 -1.73 9.14 34.75
CA LYS A 47 -0.69 8.19 34.30
C LYS A 47 -0.82 7.77 32.83
N LEU A 48 -2.02 7.87 32.23
CA LEU A 48 -2.27 7.49 30.84
C LEU A 48 -1.96 8.59 29.82
N ASN A 49 -1.78 9.84 30.24
CA ASN A 49 -1.53 10.98 29.34
C ASN A 49 -2.49 11.01 28.12
N CYS A 50 -3.77 10.72 28.35
CA CYS A 50 -4.78 10.56 27.29
C CYS A 50 -5.06 11.89 26.57
N CYS A 51 -5.26 12.98 27.32
CA CYS A 51 -5.49 14.33 26.79
C CYS A 51 -6.53 14.38 25.65
N GLY A 52 -7.67 13.68 25.82
CA GLY A 52 -8.76 13.64 24.84
C GLY A 52 -8.58 12.65 23.67
N LYS A 53 -7.42 11.97 23.53
CA LYS A 53 -7.15 11.03 22.43
C LYS A 53 -8.18 9.88 22.32
N CYS A 54 -8.81 9.49 23.43
CA CYS A 54 -9.88 8.49 23.44
C CYS A 54 -11.07 8.91 22.56
N GLN A 55 -11.43 10.19 22.57
CA GLN A 55 -12.52 10.73 21.75
C GLN A 55 -12.17 10.78 20.27
N LEU A 56 -10.93 11.19 19.95
CA LEU A 56 -10.42 11.16 18.58
C LEU A 56 -10.49 9.74 18.01
N HIS A 57 -9.97 8.76 18.77
CA HIS A 57 -10.01 7.36 18.38
C HIS A 57 -11.46 6.88 18.16
N LYS A 58 -12.38 7.22 19.07
CA LYS A 58 -13.79 6.83 18.95
C LYS A 58 -14.44 7.38 17.68
N LYS A 59 -14.23 8.67 17.36
CA LYS A 59 -14.75 9.31 16.13
C LYS A 59 -14.16 8.65 14.87
N LEU A 60 -12.84 8.40 14.84
CA LEU A 60 -12.18 7.74 13.71
C LEU A 60 -12.70 6.32 13.47
N LYS A 61 -12.80 5.50 14.53
CA LYS A 61 -13.36 4.15 14.44
C LYS A 61 -14.80 4.14 13.96
N GLN A 62 -15.59 5.13 14.35
CA GLN A 62 -16.97 5.24 13.89
C GLN A 62 -17.02 5.53 12.38
N GLU A 63 -16.07 6.32 11.86
CA GLU A 63 -15.98 6.57 10.43
C GLU A 63 -15.48 5.35 9.65
N ASP A 64 -14.50 4.62 10.18
CA ASP A 64 -14.04 3.36 9.59
C ASP A 64 -15.18 2.33 9.49
N LYS A 65 -16.03 2.23 10.52
CA LYS A 65 -17.20 1.34 10.49
C LYS A 65 -18.24 1.73 9.43
N LYS A 66 -18.40 3.02 9.15
CA LYS A 66 -19.26 3.49 8.05
C LYS A 66 -18.66 3.13 6.69
N ASP A 67 -17.34 3.21 6.56
CA ASP A 67 -16.63 2.76 5.36
C ASP A 67 -16.81 1.23 5.16
N GLU A 68 -16.80 0.45 6.24
CA GLU A 68 -16.99 -1.01 6.15
C GLU A 68 -18.41 -1.45 5.78
N GLN A 69 -19.43 -0.71 6.23
CA GLN A 69 -20.84 -1.00 5.92
C GLN A 69 -21.26 -0.56 4.52
N ASN A 70 -20.48 0.31 3.86
CA ASN A 70 -20.72 0.72 2.48
C ASN A 70 -19.69 0.06 1.53
N PRO A 71 -20.08 -0.97 0.75
CA PRO A 71 -19.15 -1.67 -0.14
C PRO A 71 -18.52 -0.77 -1.21
N GLU A 72 -19.17 0.33 -1.61
CA GLU A 72 -18.62 1.30 -2.58
C GLU A 72 -17.51 2.15 -1.93
N ARG A 73 -17.70 2.60 -0.69
CA ARG A 73 -16.67 3.36 0.07
C ARG A 73 -15.49 2.49 0.51
N LYS A 74 -15.70 1.20 0.71
CA LYS A 74 -14.66 0.23 1.09
C LYS A 74 -13.60 0.05 -0.01
N ALA A 75 -13.96 0.25 -1.28
CA ALA A 75 -13.02 0.24 -2.40
C ALA A 75 -12.12 1.49 -2.41
N GLU A 76 -12.65 2.66 -2.04
CA GLU A 76 -11.90 3.93 -1.99
C GLU A 76 -10.92 4.01 -0.80
N SER A 77 -11.25 3.41 0.34
CA SER A 77 -10.38 3.40 1.53
C SER A 77 -9.18 2.45 1.39
N ARG A 78 -9.22 1.52 0.43
CA ARG A 78 -8.08 0.72 -0.03
C ARG A 78 -7.37 1.36 -1.22
N SER A 79 -7.17 2.67 -1.17
CA SER A 79 -6.16 3.31 -2.00
C SER A 79 -4.78 2.85 -1.50
N GLU A 80 -4.37 1.65 -1.92
CA GLU A 80 -2.95 1.32 -2.02
C GLU A 80 -2.36 2.39 -2.92
N ILE A 81 -1.73 3.40 -2.32
CA ILE A 81 -1.00 4.42 -3.05
C ILE A 81 0.20 3.69 -3.67
N PHE A 82 0.01 3.18 -4.89
CA PHE A 82 1.11 2.70 -5.70
C PHE A 82 1.89 3.93 -6.18
N CYS A 83 2.82 4.37 -5.34
CA CYS A 83 3.70 5.49 -5.64
C CYS A 83 4.87 4.98 -6.49
N GLU A 84 4.64 4.77 -7.79
CA GLU A 84 5.71 4.48 -8.75
C GLU A 84 6.35 5.78 -9.28
N THR A 85 6.75 6.67 -8.36
CA THR A 85 7.35 7.95 -8.74
C THR A 85 8.64 8.17 -7.95
N LEU A 86 9.74 7.53 -8.42
CA LEU A 86 11.13 7.96 -8.15
C LEU A 86 12.20 7.19 -8.95
N LEU A 87 11.87 6.18 -9.76
CA LEU A 87 12.86 5.42 -10.54
C LEU A 87 13.16 5.98 -11.95
N ALA A 88 12.52 7.07 -12.37
CA ALA A 88 12.71 7.65 -13.70
C ALA A 88 13.99 8.49 -13.85
N LEU A 89 14.79 8.69 -12.79
CA LEU A 89 16.02 9.50 -12.83
C LEU A 89 17.30 8.69 -13.12
N THR A 90 17.23 7.39 -13.37
CA THR A 90 18.38 6.62 -13.86
C THR A 90 18.12 6.17 -15.28
N HIS A 91 18.44 7.01 -16.26
CA HIS A 91 18.83 6.54 -17.58
C HIS A 91 20.33 6.18 -17.49
N PRO A 92 20.73 4.91 -17.23
CA PRO A 92 22.02 4.49 -17.73
C PRO A 92 21.87 4.45 -19.24
N GLU A 93 22.61 5.30 -19.93
CA GLU A 93 22.86 5.17 -21.36
C GLU A 93 23.10 3.68 -21.64
N LYS A 94 22.32 3.07 -22.53
CA LYS A 94 22.43 1.64 -22.83
C LYS A 94 23.76 1.40 -23.55
N ILE A 95 24.82 1.14 -22.80
CA ILE A 95 26.11 0.78 -23.38
C ILE A 95 26.05 -0.69 -23.79
N TYR A 96 25.88 -0.93 -25.09
CA TYR A 96 25.95 -2.27 -25.67
C TYR A 96 27.42 -2.66 -25.86
N TYR A 97 27.94 -3.54 -25.01
CA TYR A 97 29.24 -4.19 -25.23
C TYR A 97 29.02 -5.51 -25.99
N THR A 98 29.61 -5.64 -27.18
CA THR A 98 29.58 -6.89 -27.95
C THR A 98 30.65 -7.83 -27.43
N ILE A 99 30.27 -8.80 -26.61
CA ILE A 99 31.17 -9.86 -26.14
C ILE A 99 31.28 -10.91 -27.24
N LYS A 100 32.40 -10.92 -27.98
CA LYS A 100 32.74 -12.07 -28.84
C LYS A 100 33.11 -13.25 -27.94
N ARG A 101 32.18 -14.18 -27.73
CA ARG A 101 32.50 -15.46 -27.08
C ARG A 101 33.16 -16.39 -28.09
N THR A 102 34.40 -16.76 -27.80
CA THR A 102 35.09 -17.84 -28.49
C THR A 102 34.92 -19.10 -27.65
N TYR A 103 34.26 -20.12 -28.17
CA TYR A 103 34.06 -21.38 -27.47
C TYR A 103 35.17 -22.37 -27.86
N PRO A 104 35.72 -23.14 -26.91
CA PRO A 104 36.61 -24.24 -27.25
C PRO A 104 35.82 -25.34 -27.96
N VAL A 105 36.33 -25.80 -29.11
CA VAL A 105 35.78 -26.95 -29.83
C VAL A 105 36.15 -28.21 -29.06
N TYR A 106 35.15 -28.92 -28.52
CA TYR A 106 35.36 -30.18 -27.82
C TYR A 106 35.56 -31.30 -28.84
N ALA A 107 36.69 -32.00 -28.78
CA ALA A 107 36.88 -33.23 -29.55
C ALA A 107 35.98 -34.32 -28.94
N ALA A 108 35.09 -34.91 -29.74
CA ALA A 108 34.24 -36.00 -29.30
C ALA A 108 35.10 -37.21 -28.92
N VAL A 109 35.19 -37.51 -27.63
CA VAL A 109 35.75 -38.78 -27.14
C VAL A 109 34.73 -39.86 -27.47
N THR A 110 35.07 -40.75 -28.39
CA THR A 110 34.28 -41.96 -28.65
C THR A 110 34.40 -42.88 -27.44
N ALA A 111 33.33 -42.97 -26.66
CA ALA A 111 33.27 -43.89 -25.53
C ALA A 111 33.36 -45.34 -26.06
N ALA A 112 34.44 -46.04 -25.70
CA ALA A 112 34.61 -47.45 -26.00
C ALA A 112 33.58 -48.27 -25.19
N GLY A 113 32.71 -49.00 -25.90
CA GLY A 113 31.96 -50.20 -25.51
C GLY A 113 31.34 -50.25 -24.11
N THR A 114 30.02 -50.10 -24.03
CA THR A 114 29.25 -50.50 -22.83
C THR A 114 28.95 -52.00 -22.90
N ASN A 115 29.45 -52.77 -21.93
CA ASN A 115 29.08 -54.18 -21.74
C ASN A 115 27.61 -54.26 -21.29
N SER A 116 26.73 -54.76 -22.16
CA SER A 116 25.27 -54.84 -21.95
C SER A 116 24.82 -55.87 -20.90
N ALA A 117 25.76 -56.45 -20.13
CA ALA A 117 25.50 -57.57 -19.24
C ALA A 117 24.88 -57.19 -17.88
N CYS A 118 24.84 -55.90 -17.51
CA CYS A 118 24.38 -55.49 -16.17
C CYS A 118 22.90 -55.07 -16.10
N PHE A 119 22.17 -55.06 -17.21
CA PHE A 119 20.76 -54.69 -17.23
C PHE A 119 19.91 -55.77 -17.89
N HIS A 120 19.56 -56.80 -17.12
CA HIS A 120 18.39 -57.62 -17.40
C HIS A 120 17.53 -57.74 -16.14
N PRO A 121 16.21 -57.50 -16.24
CA PRO A 121 15.30 -57.61 -15.10
C PRO A 121 15.15 -59.07 -14.66
N PRO A 122 14.87 -59.33 -13.37
CA PRO A 122 14.74 -60.69 -12.85
C PRO A 122 13.52 -61.41 -13.44
N CYS A 123 13.72 -62.63 -13.95
CA CYS A 123 12.64 -63.48 -14.46
C CYS A 123 11.99 -64.29 -13.32
N ALA A 124 10.69 -64.52 -13.45
CA ALA A 124 9.90 -65.38 -12.56
C ALA A 124 10.19 -66.87 -12.80
#